data_AF-A0A059X0A7-F1
#
_entry.id   AF-A0A059X0A7-F1
#
_cell.length_a   1.000
_cell.length_b   1.000
_cell.length_c   1.000
_cell.angle_alpha   90.00
_cell.angle_beta   90.00
_cell.angle_gamma   90.00
#
_symmetry.space_group_name_H-M   'P 1'
#
loop_
_entity.id
_entity.type
_entity.pdbx_description
1 polymer ?
#
loop_
_entity_poly.entity_id
_entity_poly.type
_entity_poly.pdbx_seq_one_letter_code
_entity_poly.pdbx_strand_id
1 'polypeptide(L)'
;MACFIFCVAQIVYLAASFVLHQWLIDAQGRGIPTDFVNVWAAGKLVLAGQPAVAYDWTLHKEIENFAVGYSFPGYYGWHYPPPMLAVAALLALFPYAAAYAGWVAITLPAYVATMTV
;
A
#
# COMPACT_ATOMS: atom_id res chain seq x y z
N MET A 1 2.31 -7.39 29.72
CA MET A 1 0.88 -7.73 29.55
C MET A 1 0.17 -6.80 28.56
N ALA A 2 0.33 -5.47 28.65
CA ALA A 2 -0.29 -4.52 27.71
C ALA A 2 0.09 -4.73 26.23
N CYS A 3 1.38 -4.94 25.90
CA CYS A 3 1.81 -5.18 24.51
C CYS A 3 1.15 -6.42 23.89
N PHE A 4 1.06 -7.51 24.65
CA PHE A 4 0.39 -8.74 24.19
C PHE A 4 -1.10 -8.49 23.90
N ILE A 5 -1.78 -7.75 24.78
CA ILE A 5 -3.20 -7.36 24.57
C ILE A 5 -3.34 -6.55 23.28
N PHE A 6 -2.45 -5.58 23.02
CA PHE A 6 -2.49 -4.81 21.79
C PHE A 6 -2.21 -5.66 20.55
N CYS A 7 -1.27 -6.60 20.61
CA CYS A 7 -1.03 -7.53 19.50
C CYS A 7 -2.26 -8.38 19.19
N VAL A 8 -2.90 -8.96 20.21
CA VAL A 8 -4.11 -9.76 20.04
C VAL A 8 -5.25 -8.90 19.50
N ALA A 9 -5.47 -7.72 20.07
CA ALA A 9 -6.50 -6.79 19.59
C ALA A 9 -6.29 -6.39 18.12
N GLN A 10 -5.05 -6.13 17.70
CA GLN A 10 -4.72 -5.78 16.33
C GLN A 10 -4.96 -6.95 15.37
N ILE A 11 -4.59 -8.17 15.75
CA ILE A 11 -4.86 -9.38 14.94
C ILE A 11 -6.36 -9.60 14.78
N VAL A 12 -7.13 -9.51 15.87
CA VAL A 12 -8.58 -9.63 15.84
C VAL A 12 -9.21 -8.55 14.97
N TYR A 13 -8.75 -7.31 15.09
CA TYR A 13 -9.20 -6.19 14.26
C TYR A 13 -8.94 -6.46 12.78
N LEU A 14 -7.71 -6.82 12.38
CA LEU A 14 -7.37 -7.08 10.99
C LEU A 14 -8.15 -8.28 10.41
N ALA A 15 -8.32 -9.35 11.20
CA ALA A 15 -9.11 -10.51 10.79
C ALA A 15 -10.60 -10.14 10.61
N ALA A 16 -11.17 -9.38 11.55
CA ALA A 16 -12.54 -8.89 11.44
C ALA A 16 -12.71 -7.95 10.24
N SER A 17 -11.79 -7.01 10.03
CA SER A 17 -11.83 -6.10 8.88
C SER A 17 -11.67 -6.83 7.55
N PHE A 18 -10.86 -7.89 7.49
CA PHE A 18 -10.76 -8.75 6.31
C PHE A 18 -12.09 -9.45 6.00
N VAL A 19 -12.69 -10.09 7.01
CA VAL A 19 -13.97 -10.82 6.87
C VAL A 19 -15.13 -9.89 6.54
N LEU A 20 -15.13 -8.67 7.10
CA LEU A 20 -16.16 -7.66 6.86
C LEU A 20 -15.92 -6.86 5.56
N HIS A 21 -14.89 -7.19 4.77
CA HIS A 21 -14.51 -6.46 3.56
C HIS A 21 -14.27 -4.96 3.79
N GLN A 22 -13.67 -4.64 4.93
CA GLN A 22 -13.27 -3.29 5.33
C GLN A 22 -11.74 -3.10 5.28
N TRP A 23 -11.01 -4.08 4.75
CA TRP A 23 -9.57 -4.01 4.60
C TRP A 23 -9.10 -4.69 3.31
N LEU A 24 -8.10 -4.08 2.66
CA LEU A 24 -7.47 -4.48 1.40
C LEU A 24 -8.40 -4.50 0.18
N ILE A 25 -9.48 -5.27 0.23
CA ILE A 25 -10.48 -5.46 -0.82
C ILE A 25 -11.88 -5.28 -0.23
N ASP A 26 -12.71 -4.47 -0.89
CA ASP A 26 -14.10 -4.24 -0.51
C ASP A 26 -15.03 -5.37 -0.97
N ALA A 27 -16.30 -5.30 -0.56
CA ALA A 27 -17.30 -6.33 -0.89
C ALA A 27 -17.61 -6.43 -2.40
N GLN A 28 -17.17 -5.45 -3.21
CA GLN A 28 -17.31 -5.43 -4.66
C GLN A 28 -16.04 -5.94 -5.37
N GLY A 29 -15.03 -6.39 -4.62
CA GLY A 29 -13.76 -6.87 -5.18
C GLY A 29 -12.79 -5.75 -5.58
N ARG A 30 -13.06 -4.50 -5.17
CA ARG A 30 -12.23 -3.33 -5.46
C ARG A 30 -11.23 -3.09 -4.32
N GLY A 31 -10.11 -2.46 -4.61
CA GLY A 31 -9.12 -2.12 -3.59
C GLY A 31 -9.65 -1.07 -2.62
N ILE A 32 -9.30 -1.16 -1.34
CA ILE A 32 -9.54 -0.06 -0.40
C ILE A 32 -8.33 0.88 -0.44
N PRO A 33 -8.54 2.20 -0.63
CA PRO A 33 -7.45 3.17 -0.70
C PRO A 33 -6.78 3.30 0.66
N THR A 34 -5.47 3.08 0.67
CA THR A 34 -4.58 3.20 1.83
C THR A 34 -3.35 3.98 1.43
N ASP A 35 -2.52 4.37 2.39
CA ASP A 35 -1.24 5.01 2.11
C ASP A 35 -0.37 4.23 1.12
N PHE A 36 -0.39 2.90 1.15
CA PHE A 36 0.36 2.04 0.22
C PHE A 36 0.03 2.28 -1.27
N VAL A 37 -1.16 2.81 -1.60
CA VAL A 37 -1.54 3.08 -2.99
C VAL A 37 -0.58 4.04 -3.68
N ASN A 38 0.01 5.00 -2.95
CA ASN A 38 1.01 5.91 -3.52
C ASN A 38 2.25 5.17 -4.03
N VAL A 39 2.67 4.14 -3.29
CA VAL A 39 3.89 3.40 -3.59
C VAL A 39 3.70 2.59 -4.86
N TRP A 40 2.55 1.91 -4.95
CA TRP A 40 2.22 1.15 -6.13
C TRP A 40 2.02 2.05 -7.35
N ALA A 41 1.30 3.16 -7.20
CA ALA A 41 1.06 4.12 -8.28
C ALA A 41 2.34 4.80 -8.80
N ALA A 42 3.23 5.25 -7.92
CA ALA A 42 4.56 5.73 -8.29
C ALA A 42 5.33 4.68 -9.09
N GLY A 43 5.35 3.43 -8.60
CA GLY A 43 6.04 2.34 -9.25
C GLY A 43 5.50 2.05 -10.65
N LYS A 44 4.18 2.10 -10.85
CA LYS A 44 3.57 1.94 -12.17
C LYS A 44 4.00 3.04 -13.15
N LEU A 45 4.09 4.28 -12.69
CA LEU A 45 4.57 5.40 -13.52
C LEU A 45 6.04 5.23 -13.91
N VAL A 46 6.88 4.73 -13.00
CA VAL A 46 8.27 4.38 -13.30
C VAL A 46 8.34 3.27 -14.35
N LEU A 47 7.58 2.19 -14.16
CA LEU A 47 7.51 1.07 -15.12
C LEU A 47 6.95 1.49 -16.49
N ALA A 48 6.14 2.55 -16.53
CA ALA A 48 5.63 3.16 -17.76
C ALA A 48 6.64 4.13 -18.43
N GLY A 49 7.84 4.29 -17.87
CA GLY A 49 8.87 5.19 -18.40
C GLY A 49 8.63 6.67 -18.06
N GLN A 50 7.75 6.98 -17.10
CA GLN A 50 7.37 8.34 -16.72
C GLN A 50 7.61 8.61 -15.21
N PRO A 51 8.83 8.41 -14.69
CA PRO A 51 9.10 8.52 -13.25
C PRO A 51 8.85 9.93 -12.67
N ALA A 52 9.03 10.99 -13.47
CA ALA A 52 8.79 12.36 -13.03
C ALA A 52 7.30 12.65 -12.75
N VAL A 53 6.39 11.96 -13.45
CA VAL A 53 4.94 12.11 -13.28
C VAL A 53 4.49 11.62 -11.90
N ALA A 54 5.28 10.79 -11.22
CA ALA A 54 4.98 10.38 -9.85
C ALA A 54 4.86 11.56 -8.88
N TYR A 55 5.47 12.72 -9.19
CA TYR A 55 5.41 13.94 -8.38
C TYR A 55 4.31 14.91 -8.84
N ASP A 56 3.59 14.61 -9.92
CA ASP A 56 2.37 15.32 -10.31
C ASP A 56 1.17 14.67 -9.61
N TRP A 57 0.65 15.34 -8.60
CA TRP A 57 -0.49 14.88 -7.81
C TRP A 57 -1.76 14.56 -8.62
N THR A 58 -2.01 15.23 -9.74
CA THR A 58 -3.22 15.04 -10.53
C THR A 58 -3.11 13.77 -11.36
N LEU A 59 -1.98 13.60 -12.05
CA LEU A 59 -1.74 12.40 -12.88
C LEU A 59 -1.47 11.17 -12.01
N HIS A 60 -0.76 11.32 -10.89
CA HIS A 60 -0.53 10.24 -9.94
C HIS A 60 -1.86 9.68 -9.40
N LYS A 61 -2.80 10.57 -9.08
CA LYS A 61 -4.13 10.20 -8.58
C LYS A 61 -4.93 9.33 -9.57
N GLU A 62 -4.76 9.52 -10.87
CA GLU A 62 -5.40 8.66 -11.87
C GLU A 62 -4.95 7.21 -11.74
N ILE A 63 -3.66 7.00 -11.45
CA ILE A 63 -3.08 5.67 -11.23
C ILE A 63 -3.54 5.08 -9.89
N GLU A 64 -3.69 5.90 -8.84
CA GLU A 64 -4.29 5.44 -7.59
C GLU A 64 -5.72 4.94 -7.79
N ASN A 65 -6.55 5.72 -8.50
CA ASN A 65 -7.94 5.37 -8.81
C ASN A 65 -8.00 4.07 -9.64
N PHE A 66 -7.07 3.91 -10.59
CA PHE A 66 -6.93 2.67 -11.34
C PHE A 66 -6.57 1.48 -10.43
N ALA A 67 -5.62 1.66 -9.51
CA ALA A 67 -5.17 0.61 -8.59
C ALA A 67 -6.32 0.09 -7.71
N VAL A 68 -7.17 0.99 -7.21
CA VAL A 68 -8.28 0.63 -6.33
C VAL A 68 -9.57 0.31 -7.10
N GLY A 69 -9.68 0.70 -8.37
CA GLY A 69 -10.82 0.37 -9.24
C GLY A 69 -12.00 1.34 -9.14
N TYR A 70 -11.83 2.52 -8.55
CA TYR A 70 -12.82 3.60 -8.51
C TYR A 70 -12.19 4.95 -8.13
N SER A 71 -12.90 6.05 -8.40
CA SER A 71 -12.48 7.37 -7.94
C SER A 71 -12.85 7.60 -6.48
N PHE A 72 -11.89 8.02 -5.66
CA PHE A 72 -12.07 8.30 -4.23
C PHE A 72 -11.62 9.73 -3.88
N PRO A 73 -12.20 10.37 -2.85
CA PRO A 73 -11.83 11.72 -2.45
C PRO A 73 -10.40 11.78 -1.89
N GLY A 74 -9.74 12.93 -2.03
CA GLY A 74 -8.34 13.11 -1.62
C GLY A 74 -7.36 12.39 -2.53
N TYR A 75 -6.09 12.33 -2.13
CA TYR A 75 -5.00 11.68 -2.87
C TYR A 75 -3.88 11.28 -1.89
N TYR A 76 -3.05 10.31 -2.28
CA TYR A 76 -1.86 9.92 -1.53
C TYR A 76 -0.61 10.30 -2.33
N GLY A 77 -0.10 11.51 -2.13
CA GLY A 77 1.04 12.01 -2.89
C GLY A 77 2.33 11.22 -2.64
N TRP A 78 3.12 11.03 -3.70
CA TRP A 78 4.50 10.55 -3.57
C TRP A 78 5.41 11.68 -3.10
N HIS A 79 5.94 11.55 -1.87
CA HIS A 79 6.78 12.58 -1.24
C HIS A 79 8.24 12.15 -1.02
N TYR A 80 8.57 10.91 -1.37
CA TYR A 80 9.91 10.36 -1.19
C TYR A 80 10.89 10.84 -2.27
N PRO A 81 12.20 10.91 -1.99
CA PRO A 81 13.19 11.34 -2.97
C PRO A 81 13.31 10.35 -4.15
N PRO A 82 13.85 10.78 -5.31
CA PRO A 82 13.91 9.98 -6.55
C PRO A 82 14.47 8.56 -6.41
N PRO A 83 15.50 8.27 -5.59
CA PRO A 83 16.00 6.90 -5.45
C PRO A 83 14.96 5.89 -4.95
N MET A 84 13.96 6.31 -4.16
CA MET A 84 12.91 5.43 -3.65
C MET A 84 11.95 4.94 -4.74
N LEU A 85 11.94 5.59 -5.91
CA LEU A 85 11.15 5.14 -7.06
C LEU A 85 11.59 3.75 -7.56
N ALA A 86 12.85 3.35 -7.34
CA ALA A 86 13.30 2.01 -7.65
C ALA A 86 12.60 0.95 -6.80
N VAL A 87 12.42 1.21 -5.50
CA VAL A 87 11.69 0.33 -4.58
C VAL A 87 10.21 0.25 -4.97
N ALA A 88 9.60 1.40 -5.26
CA ALA A 88 8.23 1.48 -5.76
C ALA A 88 8.04 0.66 -7.04
N ALA A 89 8.95 0.79 -8.01
CA ALA A 89 8.91 0.04 -9.27
C ALA A 89 8.98 -1.48 -9.04
N LEU A 90 9.85 -1.95 -8.14
CA LEU A 90 9.95 -3.37 -7.78
C LEU A 90 8.64 -3.91 -7.21
N LEU A 91 8.00 -3.18 -6.31
CA LEU A 91 6.71 -3.57 -5.73
C LEU A 91 5.58 -3.55 -6.77
N ALA A 92 5.61 -2.58 -7.69
CA ALA A 92 4.60 -2.42 -8.74
C ALA A 92 4.73 -3.42 -9.91
N LEU A 93 5.72 -4.33 -9.87
CA LEU A 93 5.76 -5.51 -10.74
C LEU A 93 4.63 -6.50 -10.43
N PHE A 94 4.09 -6.46 -9.22
CA PHE A 94 3.00 -7.33 -8.77
C PHE A 94 1.64 -6.60 -8.85
N PRO A 95 0.52 -7.34 -8.98
CA PRO A 95 -0.81 -6.77 -8.81
C PRO A 95 -0.95 -6.07 -7.45
N TYR A 96 -1.71 -4.97 -7.39
CA TYR A 96 -1.83 -4.10 -6.20
C TYR A 96 -2.02 -4.87 -4.88
N ALA A 97 -2.99 -5.78 -4.82
CA ALA A 97 -3.27 -6.55 -3.61
C ALA A 97 -2.11 -7.46 -3.19
N ALA A 98 -1.43 -8.09 -4.14
CA ALA A 98 -0.26 -8.93 -3.88
C ALA A 98 0.94 -8.10 -3.42
N ALA A 99 1.17 -6.94 -4.05
CA ALA A 99 2.21 -6.00 -3.65
C ALA A 99 2.00 -5.50 -2.22
N TYR A 100 0.76 -5.12 -1.88
CA TYR A 100 0.39 -4.70 -0.53
C TYR A 100 0.64 -5.84 0.47
N ALA A 101 0.08 -7.03 0.21
CA ALA A 101 0.19 -8.16 1.12
C ALA A 101 1.66 -8.55 1.36
N GLY A 102 2.46 -8.55 0.28
CA GLY A 102 3.90 -8.77 0.36
C GLY A 102 4.63 -7.70 1.17
N TRP A 103 4.30 -6.42 0.98
CA TRP A 103 4.86 -5.32 1.76
C TRP A 103 4.65 -5.53 3.27
N VAL A 104 3.42 -5.81 3.69
CA VAL A 104 3.10 -6.06 5.11
C VAL A 104 3.80 -7.33 5.61
N ALA A 105 3.75 -8.42 4.85
CA ALA A 105 4.33 -9.71 5.23
C ALA A 105 5.86 -9.67 5.37
N ILE A 106 6.54 -8.76 4.66
CA ILE A 106 8.00 -8.60 4.73
C ILE A 106 8.39 -7.59 5.81
N THR A 107 7.73 -6.43 5.85
CA THR A 107 8.15 -5.32 6.73
C THR A 107 7.82 -5.57 8.20
N LEU A 108 6.72 -6.27 8.52
CA LEU A 108 6.37 -6.57 9.89
C LEU A 108 7.38 -7.51 10.58
N PRO A 109 7.75 -8.67 10.01
CA PRO A 109 8.81 -9.51 10.57
C PRO A 109 10.16 -8.80 10.64
N ALA A 110 10.51 -8.01 9.62
CA ALA A 110 11.75 -7.24 9.63
C ALA A 110 11.78 -6.24 10.80
N TYR A 111 10.68 -5.55 11.07
CA TYR A 111 10.53 -4.69 12.25
C TYR A 111 10.63 -5.48 13.57
N VAL A 112 9.93 -6.60 13.70
CA VAL A 112 9.99 -7.42 14.92
C VAL A 112 11.41 -7.92 15.19
N ALA A 113 12.16 -8.29 14.16
CA ALA A 113 13.54 -8.73 14.28
C ALA A 113 14.48 -7.65 14.85
N THR A 114 14.21 -6.36 14.64
CA THR A 114 15.04 -5.29 15.23
C THR A 114 14.73 -5.05 16.70
N MET A 115 13.57 -5.50 17.20
CA MET A 115 13.20 -5.39 18.61
C MET A 115 13.78 -6.51 19.48
N THR A 116 14.29 -7.58 18.86
CA THR A 116 14.86 -8.75 19.54
C THR A 116 16.37 -8.69 19.72
N VAL A 117 16.99 -7.56 19.36
CA VAL A 117 18.43 -7.26 19.52
C VAL A 117 18.63 -6.33 20.70
#